data_AF-A0A819Z5R9-F1
#
_entry.id   AF-A0A819Z5R9-F1
#
_cell.length_a   1.000
_cell.length_b   1.000
_cell.length_c   1.000
_cell.angle_alpha   90.00
_cell.angle_beta   90.00
_cell.angle_gamma   90.00
#
_symmetry.space_group_name_H-M   'P 1'
#
loop_
_entity.id
_entity.type
_entity.pdbx_description
1 polymer ?
#
loop_
_entity_poly.entity_id
_entity_poly.type
_entity_poly.pdbx_seq_one_letter_code
_entity_poly.pdbx_strand_id
1 'polypeptide(L)'
;TSPSYIVSLPFVTNTWNCINASSVNIPNSNTALYFKKNITNSVSNMGNITVYLESNVVLTISNAQNILIFVQSGGIVQISNCQDMLVYLESTAKLTISNGGNIIAYMKVNATLTADNIKNVTIYYENGASGSITHSTNETAILCPSITFSYPNTSSIHC
;
A
#
# COMPACT_ATOMS: atom_id res chain seq x y z
N THR A 1 21.81 4.88 19.83
CA THR A 1 20.62 5.23 19.02
C THR A 1 21.04 5.36 17.57
N SER A 2 20.85 4.32 16.76
CA SER A 2 21.22 4.37 15.34
C SER A 2 20.10 5.04 14.53
N PRO A 3 20.42 5.84 13.49
CA PRO A 3 19.43 6.61 12.76
C PRO A 3 18.39 5.73 12.03
N SER A 4 17.21 6.32 11.85
CA SER A 4 16.08 5.84 11.05
C SER A 4 16.30 6.28 9.60
N TYR A 5 16.13 5.37 8.63
CA TYR A 5 16.49 5.64 7.23
C TYR A 5 15.24 5.74 6.36
N ILE A 6 15.11 6.87 5.66
CA ILE A 6 14.25 7.07 4.50
C ILE A 6 15.21 7.35 3.35
N VAL A 7 15.20 6.52 2.32
CA VAL A 7 15.95 6.77 1.08
C VAL A 7 14.97 7.36 0.07
N SER A 8 15.22 8.59 -0.39
CA SER A 8 14.56 9.18 -1.57
C SER A 8 15.47 9.04 -2.78
N LEU A 9 15.03 8.33 -3.83
CA LEU A 9 15.79 8.17 -5.07
C LEU A 9 15.23 9.08 -6.17
N PRO A 10 16.03 10.01 -6.74
CA PRO A 10 15.86 10.45 -8.11
C PRO A 10 16.49 9.39 -9.02
N PHE A 11 15.75 8.87 -10.01
CA PHE A 11 16.20 7.80 -10.92
C PHE A 11 17.42 8.13 -11.82
N VAL A 12 18.26 9.12 -11.51
CA VAL A 12 19.38 9.55 -12.38
C VAL A 12 20.70 9.88 -11.64
N THR A 13 20.78 9.90 -10.31
CA THR A 13 22.06 10.18 -9.63
C THR A 13 22.29 9.30 -8.41
N ASN A 14 23.47 8.68 -8.34
CA ASN A 14 23.95 7.74 -7.30
C ASN A 14 24.18 8.39 -5.92
N THR A 15 23.23 9.18 -5.43
CA THR A 15 23.32 9.87 -4.14
C THR A 15 22.16 9.45 -3.24
N TRP A 16 22.48 8.63 -2.24
CA TRP A 16 21.58 8.19 -1.19
C TRP A 16 21.30 9.34 -0.23
N ASN A 17 20.15 9.99 -0.35
CA ASN A 17 19.76 11.02 0.61
C ASN A 17 19.02 10.37 1.79
N CYS A 18 19.67 10.37 2.95
CA CYS A 18 19.11 9.90 4.22
C CYS A 18 18.21 10.99 4.82
N ILE A 19 16.90 10.77 4.86
CA ILE A 19 15.98 11.66 5.58
C ILE A 19 15.55 10.97 6.87
N ASN A 20 15.85 11.58 8.02
CA ASN A 20 15.39 11.14 9.33
C ASN A 20 14.32 12.13 9.80
N ALA A 21 13.10 11.98 9.28
CA ALA A 21 11.98 12.85 9.61
C ALA A 21 10.74 12.01 9.93
N SER A 22 9.90 12.52 10.82
CA SER A 22 8.58 11.97 11.16
C SER A 22 7.51 12.26 10.10
N SER A 23 7.82 13.17 9.17
CA SER A 23 7.04 13.47 7.98
C SER A 23 8.00 13.93 6.88
N VAL A 24 7.81 13.43 5.66
CA VAL A 24 8.59 13.87 4.51
C VAL A 24 7.64 14.41 3.46
N ASN A 25 7.69 15.72 3.23
CA ASN A 25 7.06 16.34 2.08
C ASN A 25 8.09 16.34 0.95
N ILE A 26 7.91 15.47 -0.05
CA ILE A 26 8.88 15.32 -1.13
C ILE A 26 8.30 16.03 -2.37
N PRO A 27 8.86 17.19 -2.75
CA PRO A 27 8.23 18.10 -3.71
C PRO A 27 8.38 17.66 -5.18
N ASN A 28 8.75 16.41 -5.45
CA ASN A 28 9.02 15.95 -6.81
C ASN A 28 8.20 14.73 -7.21
N SER A 29 7.99 14.62 -8.52
CA SER A 29 7.02 13.74 -9.14
C SER A 29 7.47 12.29 -9.25
N ASN A 30 8.67 11.91 -8.82
CA ASN A 30 9.15 10.53 -8.83
C ASN A 30 9.97 10.28 -7.57
N THR A 31 9.40 9.55 -6.61
CA THR A 31 10.06 9.27 -5.33
C THR A 31 9.99 7.78 -5.03
N ALA A 32 11.14 7.15 -4.83
CA ALA A 32 11.21 5.88 -4.11
C ALA A 32 11.43 6.14 -2.63
N LEU A 33 10.77 5.40 -1.74
CA LEU A 33 10.89 5.43 -0.29
C LEU A 33 11.21 4.02 0.20
N TYR A 34 12.25 3.89 1.02
CA TYR A 34 12.63 2.61 1.63
C TYR A 34 12.71 2.74 3.13
N PHE A 35 11.98 1.88 3.85
CA PHE A 35 11.90 1.87 5.31
C PHE A 35 12.32 0.51 5.88
N LYS A 36 13.47 0.49 6.56
CA LYS A 36 14.08 -0.73 7.13
C LYS A 36 13.88 -0.92 8.63
N LYS A 37 13.31 0.08 9.32
CA LYS A 37 13.06 0.02 10.77
C LYS A 37 11.69 0.59 11.09
N ASN A 38 11.14 0.17 12.23
CA ASN A 38 9.88 0.66 12.77
C ASN A 38 9.91 2.19 12.90
N ILE A 39 9.20 2.86 12.01
CA ILE A 39 9.03 4.31 12.00
C ILE A 39 7.57 4.56 11.65
N THR A 40 6.99 5.64 12.17
CA THR A 40 5.71 6.16 11.67
C THR A 40 5.99 7.33 10.75
N ASN A 41 5.49 7.29 9.51
CA ASN A 41 5.69 8.36 8.53
C ASN A 41 4.40 8.70 7.80
N SER A 42 4.33 9.92 7.30
CA SER A 42 3.27 10.38 6.40
C SER A 42 3.83 10.97 5.12
N VAL A 43 3.14 10.69 4.02
CA VAL A 43 3.42 11.18 2.67
C VAL A 43 2.12 11.73 2.09
N SER A 44 2.14 12.92 1.50
CA SER A 44 0.94 13.52 0.94
C SER A 44 1.20 14.39 -0.28
N ASN A 45 0.17 14.54 -1.13
CA ASN A 45 0.16 15.42 -2.31
C ASN A 45 1.30 15.13 -3.31
N MET A 46 1.48 13.84 -3.64
CA MET A 46 2.58 13.36 -4.46
C MET A 46 2.11 12.54 -5.67
N GLY A 47 2.90 12.57 -6.73
CA GLY A 47 2.76 11.68 -7.90
C GLY A 47 3.96 10.73 -7.99
N ASN A 48 3.74 9.57 -8.61
CA ASN A 48 4.71 8.49 -8.86
C ASN A 48 5.57 8.12 -7.64
N ILE A 49 4.92 7.48 -6.68
CA ILE A 49 5.54 7.06 -5.41
C ILE A 49 5.83 5.57 -5.51
N THR A 50 7.05 5.17 -5.17
CA THR A 50 7.38 3.77 -4.90
C THR A 50 7.75 3.62 -3.44
N VAL A 51 7.19 2.63 -2.73
CA VAL A 51 7.45 2.40 -1.31
C VAL A 51 7.87 0.95 -1.10
N TYR A 52 8.92 0.76 -0.31
CA TYR A 52 9.40 -0.55 0.14
C TYR A 52 9.46 -0.57 1.67
N LEU A 53 8.72 -1.51 2.28
CA LEU A 53 8.63 -1.72 3.72
C LEU A 53 9.12 -3.14 4.08
N GLU A 54 10.30 -3.21 4.71
CA GLU A 54 10.89 -4.49 5.17
C GLU A 54 10.70 -4.75 6.67
N SER A 55 10.04 -3.86 7.39
CA SER A 55 9.84 -3.97 8.86
C SER A 55 8.44 -3.53 9.29
N ASN A 56 8.14 -3.65 10.59
CA ASN A 56 6.86 -3.23 11.20
C ASN A 56 6.78 -1.68 11.26
N VAL A 57 6.66 -1.07 10.09
CA VAL A 57 6.52 0.37 9.84
C VAL A 57 5.05 0.72 9.78
N VAL A 58 4.68 1.92 10.23
CA VAL A 58 3.35 2.48 9.96
C VAL A 58 3.52 3.63 8.95
N LEU A 59 2.93 3.50 7.78
CA LEU A 59 3.00 4.52 6.73
C LEU A 59 1.60 5.01 6.37
N THR A 60 1.41 6.33 6.43
CA THR A 60 0.20 6.99 5.94
C THR A 60 0.50 7.67 4.61
N ILE A 61 -0.29 7.39 3.57
CA ILE A 61 -0.22 8.06 2.26
C ILE A 61 -1.56 8.71 1.98
N SER A 62 -1.56 9.99 1.60
CA SER A 62 -2.81 10.71 1.32
C SER A 62 -2.74 11.61 0.10
N ASN A 63 -3.86 11.74 -0.62
CA ASN A 63 -3.99 12.62 -1.78
C ASN A 63 -2.86 12.41 -2.82
N ALA A 64 -2.58 11.16 -3.18
CA ALA A 64 -1.49 10.79 -4.06
C ALA A 64 -1.95 9.96 -5.27
N GLN A 65 -1.12 9.91 -6.31
CA GLN A 65 -1.40 9.17 -7.55
C GLN A 65 -0.18 8.38 -8.03
N ASN A 66 -0.42 7.32 -8.79
CA ASN A 66 0.62 6.43 -9.35
C ASN A 66 1.50 5.84 -8.25
N ILE A 67 0.92 4.99 -7.42
CA ILE A 67 1.56 4.49 -6.20
C ILE A 67 1.91 3.02 -6.39
N LEU A 68 3.17 2.67 -6.12
CA LEU A 68 3.67 1.31 -6.06
C LEU A 68 4.13 1.02 -4.63
N ILE A 69 3.57 0.00 -3.99
CA ILE A 69 3.92 -0.36 -2.61
C ILE A 69 4.31 -1.83 -2.53
N PHE A 70 5.42 -2.11 -1.86
CA PHE A 70 5.86 -3.44 -1.47
C PHE A 70 6.02 -3.52 0.03
N VAL A 71 5.31 -4.44 0.67
CA VAL A 71 5.39 -4.70 2.11
C VAL A 71 5.67 -6.18 2.33
N GLN A 72 6.84 -6.52 2.83
CA GLN A 72 7.26 -7.92 3.02
C GLN A 72 7.06 -8.44 4.45
N SER A 73 6.76 -7.57 5.42
CA SER A 73 6.62 -7.92 6.84
C SER A 73 5.39 -7.26 7.46
N GLY A 74 5.21 -7.33 8.79
CA GLY A 74 4.05 -6.79 9.53
C GLY A 74 3.88 -5.27 9.54
N GLY A 75 4.34 -4.58 8.50
CA GLY A 75 4.08 -3.16 8.27
C GLY A 75 2.59 -2.88 8.05
N ILE A 76 2.18 -1.68 8.44
CA ILE A 76 0.82 -1.16 8.31
C ILE A 76 0.88 0.02 7.34
N VAL A 77 0.12 -0.04 6.26
CA VAL A 77 -0.03 1.05 5.30
C VAL A 77 -1.47 1.54 5.33
N GLN A 78 -1.63 2.84 5.51
CA GLN A 78 -2.93 3.52 5.50
C GLN A 78 -2.96 4.49 4.34
N ILE A 79 -3.91 4.32 3.43
CA ILE A 79 -4.03 5.13 2.22
C ILE A 79 -5.37 5.84 2.21
N SER A 80 -5.39 7.14 1.92
CA SER A 80 -6.63 7.91 1.77
C SER A 80 -6.62 8.83 0.55
N ASN A 81 -7.73 8.87 -0.18
CA ASN A 81 -7.92 9.75 -1.35
C ASN A 81 -6.85 9.56 -2.45
N CYS A 82 -6.48 8.32 -2.76
CA CYS A 82 -5.43 8.02 -3.74
C CYS A 82 -5.96 7.29 -4.97
N GLN A 83 -5.27 7.42 -6.10
CA GLN A 83 -5.62 6.77 -7.37
C GLN A 83 -4.41 6.04 -7.96
N ASP A 84 -4.70 5.05 -8.81
CA ASP A 84 -3.72 4.33 -9.64
C ASP A 84 -2.64 3.65 -8.79
N MET A 85 -3.06 2.57 -8.13
CA MET A 85 -2.26 1.89 -7.11
C MET A 85 -1.98 0.45 -7.48
N LEU A 86 -0.71 0.07 -7.36
CA LEU A 86 -0.25 -1.31 -7.42
C LEU A 86 0.40 -1.66 -6.08
N VAL A 87 -0.14 -2.66 -5.40
CA VAL A 87 0.29 -3.02 -4.05
C VAL A 87 0.62 -4.50 -3.94
N TYR A 88 1.77 -4.80 -3.34
CA TYR A 88 2.22 -6.13 -3.00
C TYR A 88 2.37 -6.24 -1.49
N LEU A 89 1.59 -7.13 -0.88
CA LEU A 89 1.61 -7.40 0.55
C LEU A 89 1.96 -8.87 0.80
N GLU A 90 2.87 -9.10 1.71
CA GLU A 90 3.26 -10.43 2.16
C GLU A 90 3.36 -10.48 3.68
N SER A 91 3.29 -11.68 4.24
CA SER A 91 3.32 -11.93 5.68
C SER A 91 2.16 -11.22 6.38
N THR A 92 2.34 -10.79 7.63
CA THR A 92 1.30 -10.12 8.43
C THR A 92 1.07 -8.65 8.06
N ALA A 93 1.45 -8.24 6.85
CA ALA A 93 1.28 -6.88 6.35
C ALA A 93 -0.20 -6.47 6.35
N LYS A 94 -0.47 -5.22 6.72
CA LYS A 94 -1.83 -4.66 6.76
C LYS A 94 -1.94 -3.46 5.84
N LEU A 95 -2.98 -3.44 5.02
CA LEU A 95 -3.31 -2.32 4.18
C LEU A 95 -4.73 -1.84 4.47
N THR A 96 -4.88 -0.54 4.68
CA THR A 96 -6.17 0.12 4.76
C THR A 96 -6.26 1.16 3.66
N ILE A 97 -7.34 1.13 2.88
CA ILE A 97 -7.58 2.11 1.81
C ILE A 97 -8.95 2.74 2.03
N SER A 98 -9.02 4.07 2.02
CA SER A 98 -10.27 4.83 2.00
C SER A 98 -10.32 5.81 0.83
N ASN A 99 -11.48 5.93 0.19
CA ASN A 99 -11.73 6.88 -0.91
C ASN A 99 -10.72 6.70 -2.07
N GLY A 100 -10.48 5.47 -2.49
CA GLY A 100 -9.45 5.14 -3.49
C GLY A 100 -10.02 4.73 -4.85
N GLY A 101 -9.16 4.60 -5.86
CA GLY A 101 -9.56 4.00 -7.13
C GLY A 101 -8.41 3.48 -7.99
N ASN A 102 -8.76 2.63 -8.95
CA ASN A 102 -7.83 1.94 -9.86
C ASN A 102 -6.76 1.17 -9.07
N ILE A 103 -7.19 0.16 -8.32
CA ILE A 103 -6.35 -0.54 -7.36
C ILE A 103 -6.11 -1.96 -7.84
N ILE A 104 -4.85 -2.36 -7.90
CA ILE A 104 -4.45 -3.75 -8.07
C ILE A 104 -3.65 -4.15 -6.84
N ALA A 105 -4.12 -5.15 -6.10
CA ALA A 105 -3.42 -5.65 -4.91
C ALA A 105 -3.12 -7.14 -5.03
N TYR A 106 -1.88 -7.52 -4.73
CA TYR A 106 -1.42 -8.89 -4.61
C TYR A 106 -1.07 -9.16 -3.15
N MET A 107 -1.69 -10.17 -2.57
CA MET A 107 -1.65 -10.41 -1.12
C MET A 107 -1.34 -11.87 -0.83
N LYS A 108 -0.30 -12.12 -0.03
CA LYS A 108 0.13 -13.47 0.33
C LYS A 108 0.42 -13.61 1.83
N VAL A 109 0.38 -14.84 2.34
CA VAL A 109 0.94 -15.23 3.65
C VAL A 109 0.32 -14.47 4.83
N ASN A 110 -1.02 -14.53 4.99
CA ASN A 110 -1.76 -13.85 6.07
C ASN A 110 -1.80 -12.31 5.99
N ALA A 111 -1.53 -11.72 4.82
CA ALA A 111 -1.70 -10.28 4.63
C ALA A 111 -3.18 -9.90 4.71
N THR A 112 -3.47 -8.71 5.26
CA THR A 112 -4.85 -8.25 5.46
C THR A 112 -5.13 -6.92 4.77
N LEU A 113 -6.27 -6.82 4.07
CA LEU A 113 -6.75 -5.59 3.43
C LEU A 113 -8.11 -5.18 4.01
N THR A 114 -8.24 -3.91 4.36
CA THR A 114 -9.55 -3.28 4.58
C THR A 114 -9.69 -2.13 3.60
N ALA A 115 -10.75 -2.15 2.79
CA ALA A 115 -11.01 -1.10 1.83
C ALA A 115 -12.42 -0.54 1.95
N ASP A 116 -12.53 0.78 1.88
CA ASP A 116 -13.78 1.49 1.97
C ASP A 116 -13.87 2.62 0.93
N ASN A 117 -15.06 2.78 0.36
CA ASN A 117 -15.33 3.73 -0.73
C ASN A 117 -14.29 3.65 -1.86
N ILE A 118 -14.12 2.46 -2.44
CA ILE A 118 -13.15 2.19 -3.50
C ILE A 118 -13.80 1.99 -4.88
N LYS A 119 -13.01 2.20 -5.94
CA LYS A 119 -13.44 2.06 -7.34
C LYS A 119 -12.45 1.25 -8.16
N ASN A 120 -12.93 0.45 -9.10
CA ASN A 120 -12.11 -0.28 -10.08
C ASN A 120 -10.98 -1.07 -9.40
N VAL A 121 -11.35 -2.12 -8.66
CA VAL A 121 -10.41 -2.82 -7.78
C VAL A 121 -10.25 -4.27 -8.20
N THR A 122 -9.01 -4.72 -8.33
CA THR A 122 -8.65 -6.12 -8.52
C THR A 122 -7.75 -6.58 -7.40
N ILE A 123 -8.13 -7.63 -6.68
CA ILE A 123 -7.32 -8.18 -5.58
C ILE A 123 -7.06 -9.66 -5.82
N TYR A 124 -5.80 -10.06 -5.63
CA TYR A 124 -5.34 -11.43 -5.68
C TYR A 124 -4.92 -11.88 -4.28
N TYR A 125 -5.60 -12.88 -3.72
CA TYR A 125 -5.29 -13.45 -2.42
C TYR A 125 -4.65 -14.83 -2.53
N GLU A 126 -3.61 -15.10 -1.75
CA GLU A 126 -3.01 -16.43 -1.59
C GLU A 126 -2.60 -16.70 -0.13
N ASN A 127 -2.51 -17.98 0.25
CA ASN A 127 -1.86 -18.45 1.49
C ASN A 127 -2.30 -17.72 2.78
N GLY A 128 -3.58 -17.72 3.12
CA GLY A 128 -4.08 -17.13 4.37
C GLY A 128 -4.40 -15.62 4.27
N ALA A 129 -4.14 -15.01 3.11
CA ALA A 129 -4.44 -13.59 2.91
C ALA A 129 -5.96 -13.32 2.85
N SER A 130 -6.37 -12.24 3.51
CA SER A 130 -7.79 -11.91 3.68
C SER A 130 -8.06 -10.43 3.50
N GLY A 131 -9.32 -10.08 3.30
CA GLY A 131 -9.72 -8.69 3.39
C GLY A 131 -11.21 -8.45 3.30
N SER A 132 -11.58 -7.20 3.53
CA SER A 132 -12.96 -6.74 3.50
C SER A 132 -13.10 -5.47 2.67
N ILE A 133 -14.19 -5.42 1.90
CA ILE A 133 -14.59 -4.26 1.12
C ILE A 133 -16.04 -3.91 1.47
N THR A 134 -16.25 -2.72 2.01
CA THR A 134 -17.57 -2.33 2.56
C THR A 134 -18.37 -1.42 1.62
N HIS A 135 -17.71 -0.55 0.87
CA HIS A 135 -18.36 0.27 -0.16
C HIS A 135 -17.47 0.29 -1.40
N SER A 136 -17.76 -0.59 -2.36
CA SER A 136 -17.16 -0.50 -3.68
C SER A 136 -18.18 0.01 -4.68
N THR A 137 -17.73 0.87 -5.59
CA THR A 137 -18.53 1.34 -6.71
C THR A 137 -17.77 0.95 -7.98
N ASN A 138 -18.48 0.39 -8.97
CA ASN A 138 -17.95 -0.18 -10.21
C ASN A 138 -17.33 -1.59 -10.08
N GLU A 139 -16.57 -2.00 -11.09
CA GLU A 139 -15.98 -3.33 -11.27
C GLU A 139 -15.01 -3.66 -10.14
N THR A 140 -15.33 -4.71 -9.39
CA THR A 140 -14.44 -5.30 -8.39
C THR A 140 -14.25 -6.77 -8.70
N ALA A 141 -13.01 -7.17 -8.93
CA ALA A 141 -12.61 -8.54 -9.16
C ALA A 141 -11.77 -9.04 -7.98
N ILE A 142 -12.16 -10.18 -7.41
CA ILE A 142 -11.41 -10.79 -6.31
C ILE A 142 -11.07 -12.22 -6.71
N LEU A 143 -9.77 -12.46 -6.83
CA LEU A 143 -9.19 -13.68 -7.32
C LEU A 143 -8.53 -14.39 -6.15
N CYS A 144 -9.04 -15.56 -5.83
CA CYS A 144 -8.52 -16.41 -4.81
C CYS A 144 -8.42 -17.83 -5.37
N PRO A 145 -7.24 -18.45 -5.41
CA PRO A 145 -7.05 -19.78 -6.01
C PRO A 145 -8.00 -20.82 -5.41
N SER A 146 -8.44 -20.62 -4.17
CA SER A 146 -9.33 -21.51 -3.44
C SER A 146 -10.82 -21.15 -3.55
N ILE A 147 -11.18 -19.94 -3.99
CA ILE A 147 -12.58 -19.46 -4.09
C ILE A 147 -12.69 -18.38 -5.19
N THR A 148 -13.59 -18.53 -6.17
CA THR A 148 -13.92 -17.45 -7.12
C THR A 148 -15.23 -16.78 -6.71
N PHE A 149 -15.23 -15.47 -6.46
CA PHE A 149 -16.44 -14.70 -6.13
C PHE A 149 -16.62 -13.51 -7.08
N SER A 150 -17.88 -13.17 -7.38
CA SER A 150 -18.28 -11.96 -8.11
C SER A 150 -19.50 -11.32 -7.41
N TYR A 151 -19.47 -9.98 -7.37
CA TYR A 151 -20.38 -8.94 -6.82
C TYR A 151 -21.88 -9.27 -6.51
N PRO A 152 -22.61 -8.53 -5.60
CA PRO A 152 -22.27 -7.25 -4.91
C PRO A 152 -22.35 -7.14 -3.36
N ASN A 153 -21.72 -6.05 -2.90
CA ASN A 153 -22.11 -5.09 -1.84
C ASN A 153 -21.74 -5.29 -0.36
N THR A 154 -21.12 -6.38 0.05
CA THR A 154 -20.27 -6.46 1.26
C THR A 154 -19.66 -7.85 1.22
N SER A 155 -18.34 -7.94 1.25
CA SER A 155 -17.70 -9.25 1.19
C SER A 155 -16.46 -9.22 2.07
N SER A 156 -16.53 -9.98 3.16
CA SER A 156 -15.34 -10.44 3.87
C SER A 156 -14.86 -11.70 3.15
N ILE A 157 -13.61 -11.70 2.72
CA ILE A 157 -13.01 -12.79 1.96
C ILE A 157 -11.80 -13.29 2.72
N HIS A 158 -11.77 -14.59 2.92
CA HIS A 158 -10.64 -15.29 3.48
C HIS A 158 -10.17 -16.36 2.51
N CYS A 159 -8.93 -16.22 2.12
CA CYS A 159 -8.10 -17.20 1.45
C CYS A 159 -6.86 -17.40 2.33
#